data_AF-A0A352RHR8-F1
#
_entry.id   AF-A0A352RHR8-F1
#
_cell.length_a   1.000
_cell.length_b   1.000
_cell.length_c   1.000
_cell.angle_alpha   90.00
_cell.angle_beta   90.00
_cell.angle_gamma   90.00
#
_symmetry.space_group_name_H-M   'P 1'
#
loop_
_entity.id
_entity.type
_entity.pdbx_description
1 polymer ?
#
loop_
_entity_poly.entity_id
_entity_poly.type
_entity_poly.pdbx_seq_one_letter_code
_entity_poly.pdbx_strand_id
1 'polypeptide(L)'
;MKINYEEKENQYINFCSPMISAFLTASGALLKRKTKLLFLLCFFMPSVVFSYEFPPERSESDAENEIGWLVAPLPIVVEGIGTGFPIAASISNIFKKTDLLMAKTLFKGDFEVSLFSLSKYPVVDEKLLFSLGFTDFYMPFRSYDRGIDSGKEDYYQTLEKFNSNFVTLQSQLYNQRLEFLLSYSAGGTKLEKIFDVDGNDFSNIQSPERSWIDHVIGTQIDLTDNHIDPSEGLRIGLLHSKTNYEHNDLSDYAVNDLNITAYFPFFETHTLLFNAFQSRSNITANGLVDETAVRNKFGLGCDLEKETAACRKTETRRINYWLKRNQSSKATALGGLNRMRAYSQGRFYAANSSNYVLEYRLNYSEKRTPMNWIVLGGIRTVLQTSFFYETGSVSDDISRLHKKMKSSFGVGFRAIISGLIYRFDLAKGDDGIAPTLFINYPLSLGTLGS
;
A
#
# COMPACT_ATOMS: atom_id res chain seq x y z
N MET A 1 40.11 16.45 10.50
CA MET A 1 39.80 17.72 11.20
C MET A 1 39.01 17.36 12.45
N LYS A 2 39.60 17.44 13.65
CA LYS A 2 38.94 17.06 14.91
C LYS A 2 37.98 18.20 15.29
N ILE A 3 36.68 17.92 15.29
CA ILE A 3 35.64 18.87 15.74
C ILE A 3 35.32 18.52 17.19
N ASN A 4 35.36 19.53 18.06
CA ASN A 4 35.17 19.45 19.50
C ASN A 4 33.73 19.01 19.83
N TYR A 5 33.59 17.91 20.58
CA TYR A 5 32.30 17.33 20.95
C TYR A 5 31.64 18.01 22.17
N GLU A 6 32.40 18.76 22.98
CA GLU A 6 31.90 19.40 24.20
C GLU A 6 30.94 20.59 23.94
N GLU A 7 30.97 21.18 22.75
CA GLU A 7 30.07 22.28 22.40
C GLU A 7 28.65 21.81 22.07
N LYS A 8 28.49 20.56 21.59
CA LYS A 8 27.17 19.99 21.23
C LYS A 8 26.32 19.65 22.45
N GLU A 9 26.91 19.14 23.53
CA GLU A 9 26.15 18.68 24.71
C GLU A 9 25.64 19.85 25.57
N ASN A 10 26.43 20.93 25.70
CA ASN A 10 26.08 22.09 26.51
C ASN A 10 24.99 22.98 25.90
N GLN A 11 24.70 22.87 24.61
CA GLN A 11 23.69 23.69 23.95
C GLN A 11 22.27 23.11 24.06
N TYR A 12 22.13 21.77 24.11
CA TYR A 12 20.83 21.11 24.36
C TYR A 12 20.33 21.32 25.80
N ILE A 13 21.23 21.36 26.79
CA ILE A 13 20.88 21.53 28.21
C ILE A 13 20.49 22.99 28.52
N ASN A 14 21.14 23.98 27.90
CA ASN A 14 20.85 25.40 28.15
C ASN A 14 19.51 25.90 27.56
N PHE A 15 18.88 25.16 26.65
CA PHE A 15 17.61 25.57 26.02
C PHE A 15 16.34 25.06 26.74
N CYS A 16 16.47 24.12 27.69
CA CYS A 16 15.33 23.67 28.52
C CYS A 16 14.98 24.65 29.66
N SER A 17 15.92 25.52 30.05
CA SER A 17 15.77 26.39 31.22
C SER A 17 14.80 27.58 31.04
N PRO A 18 14.70 28.27 29.87
CA PRO A 18 13.75 29.35 29.72
C PRO A 18 12.32 28.86 29.41
N MET A 19 12.15 27.65 28.88
CA MET A 19 10.83 27.11 28.49
C MET A 19 9.94 26.75 29.69
N ILE A 20 10.54 26.38 30.83
CA ILE A 20 9.80 26.06 32.06
C ILE A 20 9.29 27.35 32.73
N SER A 21 10.01 28.47 32.58
CA SER A 21 9.63 29.76 33.20
C SER A 21 8.38 30.39 32.58
N ALA A 22 8.15 30.20 31.27
CA ALA A 22 6.99 30.76 30.57
C ALA A 22 5.68 29.99 30.84
N PHE A 23 5.75 28.77 31.38
CA PHE A 23 4.59 27.95 31.73
C PHE A 23 3.97 28.30 33.08
N LEU A 24 4.68 29.05 33.95
CA LEU A 24 4.25 29.31 35.33
C LEU A 24 3.50 30.64 35.53
N THR A 25 3.39 31.49 34.50
CA THR A 25 2.79 32.84 34.66
C THR A 25 1.88 33.26 33.50
N ALA A 26 0.80 32.53 33.21
CA ALA A 26 -0.30 33.08 32.40
C ALA A 26 -1.63 32.34 32.58
N SER A 27 -2.65 33.04 33.06
CA SER A 27 -4.04 32.57 33.17
C SER A 27 -4.91 33.01 31.98
N GLY A 28 -5.88 32.18 31.58
CA GLY A 28 -7.08 32.59 30.84
C GLY A 28 -7.11 32.36 29.33
N ALA A 29 -8.34 32.25 28.79
CA ALA A 29 -8.75 31.74 27.48
C ALA A 29 -8.04 32.28 26.21
N LEU A 30 -7.23 33.34 26.32
CA LEU A 30 -6.37 33.83 25.23
C LEU A 30 -5.25 32.83 24.86
N LEU A 31 -4.88 31.95 25.80
CA LEU A 31 -3.87 30.92 25.61
C LEU A 31 -4.25 29.97 24.46
N LYS A 32 -5.50 29.47 24.42
CA LYS A 32 -5.92 28.45 23.43
C LYS A 32 -5.77 28.84 21.96
N ARG A 33 -5.83 30.15 21.62
CA ARG A 33 -5.72 30.63 20.23
C ARG A 33 -4.27 30.90 19.84
N LYS A 34 -3.46 31.46 20.75
CA LYS A 34 -2.02 31.68 20.54
C LYS A 34 -1.21 30.38 20.63
N THR A 35 -1.56 29.44 21.50
CA THR A 35 -0.86 28.15 21.59
C THR A 35 -1.09 27.29 20.35
N LYS A 36 -2.30 27.32 19.75
CA LYS A 36 -2.55 26.63 18.47
C LYS A 36 -1.79 27.25 17.31
N LEU A 37 -1.70 28.58 17.25
CA LEU A 37 -0.94 29.28 16.22
C LEU A 37 0.58 29.07 16.40
N LEU A 38 1.07 29.04 17.64
CA LEU A 38 2.47 28.75 17.97
C LEU A 38 2.82 27.29 17.68
N PHE A 39 1.92 26.33 17.96
CA PHE A 39 2.09 24.93 17.57
C PHE A 39 2.11 24.76 16.04
N LEU A 40 1.27 25.51 15.32
CA LEU A 40 1.28 25.54 13.85
C LEU A 40 2.58 26.16 13.31
N LEU A 41 3.04 27.28 13.91
CA LEU A 41 4.29 27.96 13.54
C LEU A 41 5.53 27.12 13.86
N CYS A 42 5.51 26.32 14.93
CA CYS A 42 6.55 25.32 15.21
C CYS A 42 6.56 24.17 14.19
N PHE A 43 5.41 23.79 13.64
CA PHE A 43 5.31 22.82 12.54
C PHE A 43 5.74 23.41 11.18
N PHE A 44 5.67 24.74 11.02
CA PHE A 44 6.06 25.49 9.83
C PHE A 44 7.40 26.22 9.96
N MET A 45 8.28 25.79 10.87
CA MET A 45 9.70 26.17 10.91
C MET A 45 10.51 25.04 10.26
N PRO A 46 10.77 25.05 8.94
CA PRO A 46 11.59 24.03 8.30
C PRO A 46 13.06 24.15 8.73
N SER A 47 13.46 25.28 9.32
CA SER A 47 14.85 25.68 9.52
C SER A 47 15.54 25.08 10.73
N VAL A 48 14.85 24.24 11.54
CA VAL A 48 15.47 23.64 12.75
C VAL A 48 15.49 22.11 12.69
N VAL A 49 14.77 21.49 11.75
CA VAL A 49 14.65 20.02 11.67
C VAL A 49 15.29 19.44 10.40
N PHE A 50 15.37 20.21 9.32
CA PHE A 50 16.19 19.84 8.16
C PHE A 50 17.59 20.39 8.35
N SER A 51 18.61 19.65 7.89
CA SER A 51 19.97 20.16 7.79
C SER A 51 20.02 21.51 7.06
N TYR A 52 21.12 22.27 7.21
CA TYR A 52 21.28 23.59 6.56
C TYR A 52 21.19 23.53 5.02
N GLU A 53 21.23 22.34 4.41
CA GLU A 53 21.13 22.08 2.96
C GLU A 53 19.91 21.19 2.66
N PHE A 54 18.74 21.81 2.48
CA PHE A 54 17.53 21.12 2.01
C PHE A 54 17.19 21.54 0.57
N PRO A 55 16.92 20.59 -0.36
CA PRO A 55 16.91 19.14 -0.16
C PRO A 55 18.33 18.58 0.04
N PRO A 56 18.49 17.50 0.82
CA PRO A 56 19.80 16.86 1.01
C PRO A 56 20.36 16.36 -0.33
N GLU A 57 21.68 16.25 -0.42
CA GLU A 57 22.36 15.73 -1.62
C GLU A 57 21.86 14.32 -1.98
N ARG A 58 21.66 14.06 -3.28
CA ARG A 58 21.16 12.76 -3.74
C ARG A 58 22.32 11.77 -3.77
N SER A 59 22.26 10.73 -2.94
CA SER A 59 23.18 9.60 -3.03
C SER A 59 22.84 8.73 -4.26
N GLU A 60 23.87 8.23 -4.94
CA GLU A 60 23.75 7.19 -5.97
C GLU A 60 24.36 5.88 -5.44
N SER A 61 23.76 4.74 -5.79
CA SER A 61 24.26 3.42 -5.39
C SER A 61 24.42 2.50 -6.60
N ASP A 62 25.66 2.12 -6.91
CA ASP A 62 25.95 1.19 -8.03
C ASP A 62 25.26 -0.16 -7.89
N ALA A 63 24.95 -0.59 -6.66
CA ALA A 63 24.20 -1.82 -6.42
C ALA A 63 22.80 -1.79 -7.06
N GLU A 64 22.28 -0.61 -7.39
CA GLU A 64 21.03 -0.45 -8.12
C GLU A 64 21.12 -0.85 -9.59
N ASN A 65 22.33 -1.10 -10.11
CA ASN A 65 22.57 -1.57 -11.48
C ASN A 65 23.11 -3.00 -11.54
N GLU A 66 23.33 -3.62 -10.38
CA GLU A 66 23.85 -4.98 -10.27
C GLU A 66 22.71 -5.97 -10.31
N ILE A 67 22.91 -7.11 -10.99
CA ILE A 67 21.86 -8.13 -11.10
C ILE A 67 21.52 -8.69 -9.70
N GLY A 68 20.24 -8.86 -9.43
CA GLY A 68 19.74 -9.50 -8.22
C GLY A 68 18.66 -10.52 -8.56
N TRP A 69 18.50 -11.55 -7.75
CA TRP A 69 17.40 -12.49 -7.93
C TRP A 69 16.92 -13.08 -6.62
N LEU A 70 15.62 -13.36 -6.55
CA LEU A 70 14.98 -14.23 -5.57
C LEU A 70 14.04 -15.19 -6.29
N VAL A 71 14.13 -16.47 -5.97
CA VAL A 71 13.17 -17.49 -6.36
C VAL A 71 12.63 -18.15 -5.10
N ALA A 72 11.32 -18.04 -4.86
CA ALA A 72 10.71 -18.55 -3.64
C ALA A 72 9.36 -19.22 -3.92
N PRO A 73 9.05 -20.35 -3.23
CA PRO A 73 7.69 -20.85 -3.17
C PRO A 73 6.84 -19.92 -2.31
N LEU A 74 5.62 -19.63 -2.74
CA LEU A 74 4.66 -18.78 -2.04
C LEU A 74 3.37 -19.58 -1.78
N PRO A 75 3.35 -20.54 -0.85
CA PRO A 75 2.16 -21.34 -0.60
C PRO A 75 0.97 -20.44 -0.20
N ILE A 76 -0.15 -20.62 -0.87
CA ILE A 76 -1.43 -19.98 -0.60
C ILE A 76 -2.33 -21.02 0.02
N VAL A 77 -2.79 -20.77 1.24
CA VAL A 77 -3.73 -21.64 1.95
C VAL A 77 -4.94 -20.81 2.34
N VAL A 78 -6.11 -21.27 1.92
CA VAL A 78 -7.38 -20.65 2.29
C VAL A 78 -8.21 -21.71 2.98
N GLU A 79 -8.34 -21.55 4.29
CA GLU A 79 -9.05 -22.46 5.17
C GLU A 79 -10.48 -22.74 4.65
N GLY A 80 -10.85 -24.02 4.62
CA GLY A 80 -12.16 -24.47 4.12
C GLY A 80 -12.34 -24.43 2.59
N ILE A 81 -11.42 -23.82 1.84
CA ILE A 81 -11.56 -23.64 0.38
C ILE A 81 -10.51 -24.44 -0.39
N GLY A 82 -9.23 -24.33 -0.06
CA GLY A 82 -8.18 -25.02 -0.81
C GLY A 82 -6.77 -24.47 -0.64
N THR A 83 -5.85 -25.01 -1.44
CA THR A 83 -4.42 -24.64 -1.42
C THR A 83 -3.82 -24.49 -2.81
N GLY A 84 -2.76 -23.68 -2.92
CA GLY A 84 -1.99 -23.48 -4.13
C GLY A 84 -0.51 -23.24 -3.82
N PHE A 85 0.39 -23.74 -4.67
CA PHE A 85 1.83 -23.63 -4.48
C PHE A 85 2.50 -22.94 -5.68
N PRO A 86 2.31 -21.62 -5.86
CA PRO A 86 3.05 -20.87 -6.86
C PRO A 86 4.54 -20.76 -6.49
N ILE A 87 5.38 -20.77 -7.52
CA ILE A 87 6.77 -20.31 -7.41
C ILE A 87 6.83 -18.92 -8.02
N ALA A 88 7.36 -17.97 -7.26
CA ALA A 88 7.65 -16.63 -7.74
C ALA A 88 9.15 -16.45 -7.95
N ALA A 89 9.51 -15.74 -9.01
CA ALA A 89 10.86 -15.31 -9.31
C ALA A 89 10.85 -13.80 -9.54
N SER A 90 11.67 -13.08 -8.79
CA SER A 90 11.95 -11.67 -9.01
C SER A 90 13.42 -11.55 -9.38
N ILE A 91 13.72 -10.88 -10.49
CA ILE A 91 15.07 -10.67 -10.97
C ILE A 91 15.20 -9.18 -11.27
N SER A 92 16.10 -8.49 -10.58
CA SER A 92 16.36 -7.07 -10.82
C SER A 92 17.53 -6.86 -11.76
N ASN A 93 17.50 -5.71 -12.43
CA ASN A 93 18.60 -5.22 -13.25
C ASN A 93 19.06 -6.21 -14.33
N ILE A 94 18.12 -6.96 -14.92
CA ILE A 94 18.43 -7.88 -16.04
C ILE A 94 18.96 -7.13 -17.26
N PHE A 95 18.61 -5.85 -17.38
CA PHE A 95 19.13 -4.92 -18.36
C PHE A 95 19.03 -3.49 -17.81
N LYS A 96 20.17 -2.89 -17.42
CA LYS A 96 20.22 -1.61 -16.70
C LYS A 96 19.30 -1.66 -15.47
N LYS A 97 18.22 -0.87 -15.44
CA LYS A 97 17.20 -0.83 -14.36
C LYS A 97 15.99 -1.74 -14.59
N THR A 98 16.03 -2.58 -15.62
CA THR A 98 14.87 -3.43 -15.98
C THR A 98 14.73 -4.57 -14.97
N ASP A 99 13.55 -4.67 -14.38
CA ASP A 99 13.17 -5.72 -13.44
C ASP A 99 12.20 -6.71 -14.09
N LEU A 100 12.29 -7.97 -13.69
CA LEU A 100 11.41 -9.05 -14.12
C LEU A 100 10.77 -9.70 -12.90
N LEU A 101 9.43 -9.81 -12.92
CA LEU A 101 8.67 -10.55 -11.93
C LEU A 101 7.85 -11.61 -12.64
N MET A 102 7.95 -12.85 -12.17
CA MET A 102 7.19 -13.98 -12.69
C MET A 102 6.63 -14.77 -11.52
N ALA A 103 5.40 -15.26 -11.63
CA ALA A 103 4.89 -16.27 -10.71
C ALA A 103 4.08 -17.30 -11.49
N LYS A 104 4.27 -18.58 -11.17
CA LYS A 104 3.51 -19.66 -11.79
C LYS A 104 3.22 -20.80 -10.82
N THR A 105 1.99 -21.28 -10.80
CA THR A 105 1.64 -22.57 -10.18
C THR A 105 2.12 -23.71 -11.08
N LEU A 106 2.99 -24.56 -10.55
CA LEU A 106 3.61 -25.66 -11.32
C LEU A 106 2.65 -26.83 -11.57
N PHE A 107 1.69 -27.03 -10.67
CA PHE A 107 0.71 -28.10 -10.74
C PHE A 107 -0.69 -27.49 -10.74
N LYS A 108 -1.62 -28.08 -11.50
CA LYS A 108 -3.03 -27.74 -11.37
C LYS A 108 -3.51 -28.12 -9.97
N GLY A 109 -4.18 -27.20 -9.31
CA GLY A 109 -4.67 -27.34 -7.94
C GLY A 109 -5.90 -26.49 -7.70
N ASP A 110 -6.23 -26.24 -6.44
CA ASP A 110 -7.42 -25.45 -6.08
C ASP A 110 -7.29 -24.00 -6.56
N PHE A 111 -6.06 -23.48 -6.58
CA PHE A 111 -5.72 -22.15 -7.07
C PHE A 111 -4.64 -22.21 -8.14
N GLU A 112 -4.82 -21.43 -9.20
CA GLU A 112 -3.84 -21.27 -10.27
C GLU A 112 -3.39 -19.80 -10.32
N VAL A 113 -2.09 -19.58 -10.47
CA VAL A 113 -1.49 -18.24 -10.55
C VAL A 113 -0.55 -18.23 -11.73
N SER A 114 -0.73 -17.28 -12.63
CA SER A 114 0.21 -16.96 -13.69
C SER A 114 0.38 -15.45 -13.73
N LEU A 115 1.60 -14.99 -13.46
CA LEU A 115 1.96 -13.58 -13.50
C LEU A 115 3.26 -13.43 -14.27
N PHE A 116 3.31 -12.41 -15.11
CA PHE A 116 4.52 -11.92 -15.74
C PHE A 116 4.49 -10.40 -15.69
N SER A 117 5.58 -9.78 -15.28
CA SER A 117 5.75 -8.34 -15.37
C SER A 117 7.19 -8.02 -15.70
N LEU A 118 7.36 -7.12 -16.67
CA LEU A 118 8.61 -6.47 -17.01
C LEU A 118 8.47 -5.00 -16.62
N SER A 119 9.32 -4.53 -15.72
CA SER A 119 9.25 -3.19 -15.16
C SER A 119 10.50 -2.38 -15.46
N LYS A 120 10.35 -1.06 -15.57
CA LYS A 120 11.45 -0.09 -15.68
C LYS A 120 12.40 -0.29 -16.88
N TYR A 121 11.89 -0.80 -18.00
CA TYR A 121 12.67 -0.88 -19.24
C TYR A 121 13.00 0.52 -19.76
N PRO A 122 14.29 0.90 -19.91
CA PRO A 122 14.65 2.26 -20.30
C PRO A 122 14.45 2.47 -21.81
N VAL A 123 13.49 3.32 -22.16
CA VAL A 123 13.18 3.69 -23.55
C VAL A 123 14.06 4.85 -24.02
N VAL A 124 14.27 5.85 -23.17
CA VAL A 124 15.12 7.01 -23.44
C VAL A 124 15.98 7.30 -22.21
N ASP A 125 17.29 7.05 -22.31
CA ASP A 125 18.34 7.43 -21.34
C ASP A 125 17.92 7.36 -19.86
N GLU A 126 17.39 6.22 -19.40
CA GLU A 126 16.91 5.98 -18.01
C GLU A 126 15.93 7.02 -17.43
N LYS A 127 15.54 8.01 -18.21
CA LYS A 127 14.62 9.10 -17.86
C LYS A 127 13.20 8.76 -18.27
N LEU A 128 13.02 7.94 -19.29
CA LEU A 128 11.73 7.40 -19.70
C LEU A 128 11.77 5.88 -19.59
N LEU A 129 10.93 5.35 -18.71
CA LEU A 129 10.85 3.96 -18.34
C LEU A 129 9.50 3.39 -18.78
N PHE A 130 9.52 2.18 -19.31
CA PHE A 130 8.35 1.45 -19.75
C PHE A 130 8.19 0.19 -18.92
N SER A 131 6.96 -0.09 -18.51
CA SER A 131 6.61 -1.32 -17.79
C SER A 131 5.36 -1.93 -18.41
N LEU A 132 5.28 -3.26 -18.38
CA LEU A 132 4.11 -4.01 -18.79
C LEU A 132 3.95 -5.26 -17.94
N GLY A 133 2.74 -5.79 -17.89
CA GLY A 133 2.52 -7.05 -17.22
C GLY A 133 1.19 -7.68 -17.58
N PHE A 134 1.10 -8.96 -17.26
CA PHE A 134 -0.03 -9.83 -17.50
C PHE A 134 -0.24 -10.69 -16.27
N THR A 135 -1.51 -10.85 -15.89
CA THR A 135 -1.94 -11.68 -14.78
C THR A 135 -3.11 -12.52 -15.22
N ASP A 136 -3.09 -13.79 -14.82
CA ASP A 136 -4.18 -14.74 -14.96
C ASP A 136 -4.21 -15.57 -13.67
N PHE A 137 -5.25 -15.34 -12.87
CA PHE A 137 -5.42 -15.94 -11.55
C PHE A 137 -6.74 -16.68 -11.49
N TYR A 138 -6.69 -17.88 -10.93
CA TYR A 138 -7.83 -18.59 -10.40
C TYR A 138 -7.62 -18.72 -8.90
N MET A 139 -8.19 -17.81 -8.12
CA MET A 139 -7.95 -17.74 -6.68
C MET A 139 -9.11 -17.05 -5.95
N PRO A 140 -9.20 -17.19 -4.62
CA PRO A 140 -10.32 -16.64 -3.90
C PRO A 140 -10.04 -15.24 -3.33
N PHE A 141 -11.06 -14.39 -3.30
CA PHE A 141 -10.98 -13.02 -2.82
C PHE A 141 -12.01 -12.74 -1.73
N ARG A 142 -11.60 -12.10 -0.63
CA ARG A 142 -12.52 -11.70 0.45
C ARG A 142 -13.13 -10.34 0.15
N SER A 143 -14.45 -10.26 0.30
CA SER A 143 -15.23 -9.03 0.23
C SER A 143 -15.83 -8.74 1.61
N TYR A 144 -15.21 -7.79 2.32
CA TYR A 144 -15.65 -7.39 3.66
C TYR A 144 -16.88 -6.48 3.63
N ASP A 145 -17.56 -6.38 4.75
CA ASP A 145 -18.58 -5.36 4.99
C ASP A 145 -17.94 -3.97 4.99
N ARG A 146 -18.66 -2.98 4.49
CA ARG A 146 -18.15 -1.62 4.27
C ARG A 146 -17.96 -0.86 5.59
N GLY A 147 -16.90 -0.05 5.69
CA GLY A 147 -16.67 0.83 6.84
C GLY A 147 -15.65 0.32 7.86
N ILE A 148 -15.24 1.20 8.79
CA ILE A 148 -14.22 0.90 9.81
C ILE A 148 -14.71 -0.02 10.93
N ASP A 149 -16.03 -0.18 11.05
CA ASP A 149 -16.68 -0.99 12.10
C ASP A 149 -16.85 -2.46 11.71
N SER A 150 -16.59 -2.81 10.44
CA SER A 150 -16.63 -4.18 9.94
C SER A 150 -15.74 -5.10 10.78
N GLY A 151 -16.31 -6.18 11.32
CA GLY A 151 -15.61 -7.21 12.08
C GLY A 151 -14.75 -8.12 11.20
N LYS A 152 -13.86 -8.91 11.83
CA LYS A 152 -12.94 -9.81 11.12
C LYS A 152 -13.67 -10.85 10.27
N GLU A 153 -14.80 -11.34 10.78
CA GLU A 153 -15.65 -12.38 10.17
C GLU A 153 -16.81 -11.78 9.34
N ASP A 154 -16.81 -10.46 9.15
CA ASP A 154 -17.81 -9.75 8.36
C ASP A 154 -17.39 -9.70 6.89
N TYR A 155 -17.34 -10.87 6.26
CA TYR A 155 -17.06 -10.99 4.83
C TYR A 155 -17.86 -12.13 4.19
N TYR A 156 -17.86 -12.14 2.86
CA TYR A 156 -18.03 -13.34 2.05
C TYR A 156 -16.82 -13.49 1.15
N GLN A 157 -16.57 -14.70 0.67
CA GLN A 157 -15.43 -14.99 -0.19
C GLN A 157 -15.92 -15.39 -1.58
N THR A 158 -15.25 -14.93 -2.62
CA THR A 158 -15.49 -15.35 -4.00
C THR A 158 -14.33 -16.23 -4.44
N LEU A 159 -14.58 -17.18 -5.33
CA LEU A 159 -13.56 -17.84 -6.14
C LEU A 159 -13.73 -17.35 -7.57
N GLU A 160 -12.68 -16.71 -8.10
CA GLU A 160 -12.76 -15.96 -9.34
C GLU A 160 -11.67 -16.39 -10.32
N LYS A 161 -12.01 -16.39 -11.61
CA LYS A 161 -11.04 -16.29 -12.70
C LYS A 161 -10.85 -14.82 -12.99
N PHE A 162 -9.66 -14.31 -12.74
CA PHE A 162 -9.28 -12.92 -12.89
C PHE A 162 -8.16 -12.83 -13.92
N ASN A 163 -8.30 -11.95 -14.90
CA ASN A 163 -7.21 -11.60 -15.79
C ASN A 163 -7.04 -10.08 -15.84
N SER A 164 -5.80 -9.64 -15.99
CA SER A 164 -5.52 -8.23 -16.22
C SER A 164 -4.17 -8.05 -16.88
N ASN A 165 -4.11 -7.05 -17.75
CA ASN A 165 -2.87 -6.55 -18.34
C ASN A 165 -2.71 -5.08 -18.03
N PHE A 166 -1.46 -4.64 -17.91
CA PHE A 166 -1.15 -3.22 -17.74
C PHE A 166 0.03 -2.80 -18.61
N VAL A 167 0.06 -1.51 -18.90
CA VAL A 167 1.18 -0.81 -19.52
C VAL A 167 1.36 0.51 -18.77
N THR A 168 2.61 0.81 -18.42
CA THR A 168 2.97 2.03 -17.69
C THR A 168 4.15 2.71 -18.37
N LEU A 169 4.04 4.03 -18.54
CA LEU A 169 5.14 4.93 -18.87
C LEU A 169 5.43 5.77 -17.63
N GLN A 170 6.69 5.78 -17.21
CA GLN A 170 7.15 6.54 -16.06
C GLN A 170 8.36 7.37 -16.48
N SER A 171 8.32 8.67 -16.22
CA SER A 171 9.48 9.54 -16.40
C SER A 171 10.11 9.88 -15.06
N GLN A 172 11.44 9.90 -15.03
CA GLN A 172 12.25 10.27 -13.87
C GLN A 172 13.21 11.38 -14.27
N LEU A 173 13.05 12.54 -13.65
CA LEU A 173 13.79 13.77 -13.98
C LEU A 173 14.54 14.27 -12.74
N TYR A 174 15.58 15.07 -12.98
CA TYR A 174 16.39 15.72 -11.94
C TYR A 174 16.89 14.72 -10.88
N ASN A 175 17.60 13.67 -11.31
CA ASN A 175 18.11 12.60 -10.43
C ASN A 175 16.98 11.99 -9.58
N GLN A 176 15.89 11.59 -10.26
CA GLN A 176 14.71 10.95 -9.68
C GLN A 176 14.01 11.79 -8.60
N ARG A 177 14.21 13.12 -8.60
CA ARG A 177 13.49 14.02 -7.68
C ARG A 177 12.08 14.35 -8.17
N LEU A 178 11.85 14.27 -9.48
CA LEU A 178 10.55 14.52 -10.07
C LEU A 178 10.17 13.34 -10.94
N GLU A 179 9.01 12.75 -10.65
CA GLU A 179 8.49 11.62 -11.39
C GLU A 179 7.08 11.90 -11.91
N PHE A 180 6.80 11.38 -13.10
CA PHE A 180 5.47 11.36 -13.69
C PHE A 180 5.16 9.96 -14.17
N LEU A 181 3.92 9.53 -13.97
CA LEU A 181 3.46 8.20 -14.31
C LEU A 181 2.16 8.30 -15.10
N LEU A 182 2.08 7.54 -16.18
CA LEU A 182 0.87 7.27 -16.93
C LEU A 182 0.72 5.77 -17.04
N SER A 183 -0.39 5.23 -16.57
CA SER A 183 -0.68 3.80 -16.67
C SER A 183 -2.06 3.56 -17.26
N TYR A 184 -2.15 2.48 -18.03
CA TYR A 184 -3.36 1.92 -18.58
C TYR A 184 -3.42 0.46 -18.18
N SER A 185 -4.56 0.02 -17.66
CA SER A 185 -4.81 -1.41 -17.47
C SER A 185 -6.22 -1.77 -17.89
N ALA A 186 -6.38 -3.00 -18.37
CA ALA A 186 -7.66 -3.58 -18.66
C ALA A 186 -7.70 -4.99 -18.08
N GLY A 187 -8.89 -5.47 -17.76
CA GLY A 187 -9.05 -6.80 -17.19
C GLY A 187 -10.49 -7.25 -17.10
N GLY A 188 -10.64 -8.51 -16.74
CA GLY A 188 -11.91 -9.19 -16.58
C GLY A 188 -11.90 -10.10 -15.36
N THR A 189 -13.08 -10.31 -14.78
CA THR A 189 -13.29 -11.28 -13.72
C THR A 189 -14.61 -12.01 -13.89
N LYS A 190 -14.54 -13.33 -13.77
CA LYS A 190 -15.67 -14.24 -13.74
C LYS A 190 -15.70 -14.98 -12.41
N LEU A 191 -16.83 -14.91 -11.73
CA LEU A 191 -17.04 -15.64 -10.48
C LEU A 191 -17.44 -17.08 -10.78
N GLU A 192 -16.87 -18.03 -10.04
CA GLU A 192 -17.16 -19.46 -10.15
C GLU A 192 -17.90 -19.97 -8.92
N LYS A 193 -17.50 -19.52 -7.72
CA LYS A 193 -18.15 -19.88 -6.44
C LYS A 193 -18.16 -18.72 -5.46
N ILE A 194 -19.10 -18.75 -4.52
CA ILE A 194 -19.16 -17.84 -3.38
C ILE A 194 -19.24 -18.66 -2.10
N PHE A 195 -18.46 -18.28 -1.10
CA PHE A 195 -18.43 -18.91 0.21
C PHE A 195 -18.89 -17.91 1.26
N ASP A 196 -19.61 -18.41 2.26
CA ASP A 196 -19.76 -17.66 3.51
C ASP A 196 -18.49 -17.73 4.37
N VAL A 197 -18.57 -17.18 5.58
CA VAL A 197 -17.43 -17.16 6.52
C VAL A 197 -17.09 -18.54 7.10
N ASP A 198 -18.08 -19.43 7.14
CA ASP A 198 -17.96 -20.79 7.69
C ASP A 198 -17.49 -21.79 6.62
N GLY A 199 -17.38 -21.37 5.36
CA GLY A 199 -16.90 -22.17 4.23
C GLY A 199 -18.00 -22.87 3.43
N ASN A 200 -19.28 -22.58 3.67
CA ASN A 200 -20.38 -23.11 2.85
C ASN A 200 -20.32 -22.49 1.45
N ASP A 201 -20.33 -23.31 0.39
CA ASP A 201 -20.26 -22.85 -0.99
C ASP A 201 -21.63 -22.74 -1.67
N PHE A 202 -21.81 -21.68 -2.46
CA PHE A 202 -23.00 -21.40 -3.26
C PHE A 202 -22.57 -21.22 -4.71
N SER A 203 -23.17 -22.03 -5.59
CA SER A 203 -22.74 -22.12 -7.00
C SER A 203 -23.78 -21.58 -8.00
N ASN A 204 -25.02 -21.32 -7.54
CA ASN A 204 -26.08 -20.74 -8.38
C ASN A 204 -25.93 -19.22 -8.56
N ILE A 205 -24.80 -18.80 -9.14
CA ILE A 205 -24.41 -17.39 -9.25
C ILE A 205 -25.02 -16.75 -10.51
N GLN A 206 -25.77 -15.66 -10.34
CA GLN A 206 -26.37 -14.90 -11.44
C GLN A 206 -25.47 -13.76 -11.97
N SER A 207 -24.26 -13.62 -11.43
CA SER A 207 -23.36 -12.49 -11.68
C SER A 207 -22.91 -12.41 -13.14
N PRO A 208 -23.04 -11.23 -13.80
CA PRO A 208 -22.39 -11.02 -15.08
C PRO A 208 -20.86 -11.06 -14.91
N GLU A 209 -20.18 -11.41 -16.00
CA GLU A 209 -18.75 -11.16 -16.12
C GLU A 209 -18.49 -9.66 -15.98
N ARG A 210 -17.45 -9.30 -15.24
CA ARG A 210 -17.10 -7.89 -15.00
C ARG A 210 -15.83 -7.59 -15.76
N SER A 211 -15.87 -6.63 -16.67
CA SER A 211 -14.68 -6.04 -17.29
C SER A 211 -14.45 -4.64 -16.74
N TRP A 212 -13.20 -4.18 -16.79
CA TRP A 212 -12.87 -2.80 -16.46
C TRP A 212 -11.70 -2.29 -17.30
N ILE A 213 -11.66 -0.97 -17.42
CA ILE A 213 -10.52 -0.22 -17.94
C ILE A 213 -10.13 0.81 -16.88
N ASP A 214 -8.86 0.81 -16.51
CA ASP A 214 -8.29 1.80 -15.61
C ASP A 214 -7.31 2.71 -16.33
N HIS A 215 -7.39 4.00 -16.00
CA HIS A 215 -6.38 4.99 -16.34
C HIS A 215 -5.81 5.58 -15.05
N VAL A 216 -4.49 5.63 -14.95
CA VAL A 216 -3.80 6.21 -13.79
C VAL A 216 -2.82 7.28 -14.25
N ILE A 217 -2.87 8.43 -13.58
CA ILE A 217 -1.91 9.53 -13.72
C ILE A 217 -1.30 9.77 -12.35
N GLY A 218 0.02 9.75 -12.26
CA GLY A 218 0.76 9.92 -11.02
C GLY A 218 1.84 10.97 -11.14
N THR A 219 2.15 11.62 -10.04
CA THR A 219 3.35 12.45 -9.90
C THR A 219 3.94 12.35 -8.51
N GLN A 220 5.25 12.45 -8.41
CA GLN A 220 5.97 12.46 -7.16
C GLN A 220 7.07 13.52 -7.16
N ILE A 221 7.16 14.22 -6.03
CA ILE A 221 8.30 15.08 -5.68
C ILE A 221 9.04 14.37 -4.55
N ASP A 222 10.29 14.00 -4.81
CA ASP A 222 11.15 13.25 -3.91
C ASP A 222 12.37 14.09 -3.51
N LEU A 223 12.23 14.81 -2.39
CA LEU A 223 13.25 15.68 -1.79
C LEU A 223 14.04 14.93 -0.71
N THR A 224 14.29 13.64 -0.95
CA THR A 224 15.05 12.77 -0.06
C THR A 224 16.52 12.72 -0.45
N ASP A 225 17.35 12.17 0.43
CA ASP A 225 18.75 11.86 0.23
C ASP A 225 18.95 10.64 -0.68
N ASN A 226 18.11 9.61 -0.56
CA ASN A 226 18.16 8.40 -1.39
C ASN A 226 16.76 8.04 -1.93
N HIS A 227 16.68 7.52 -3.16
CA HIS A 227 15.40 7.19 -3.79
C HIS A 227 14.79 5.87 -3.28
N ILE A 228 15.61 4.86 -3.01
CA ILE A 228 15.17 3.52 -2.58
C ILE A 228 15.14 3.41 -1.05
N ASP A 229 16.13 4.00 -0.38
CA ASP A 229 16.28 3.96 1.08
C ASP A 229 16.49 5.33 1.73
N PRO A 230 15.46 6.20 1.73
CA PRO A 230 15.59 7.52 2.34
C PRO A 230 15.91 7.47 3.84
N SER A 231 16.87 8.28 4.27
CA SER A 231 17.18 8.55 5.69
C SER A 231 16.84 9.98 6.09
N GLU A 232 16.88 10.93 5.15
CA GLU A 232 16.54 12.33 5.37
C GLU A 232 15.66 12.87 4.25
N GLY A 233 14.74 13.77 4.61
CA GLY A 233 14.03 14.62 3.65
C GLY A 233 12.54 14.31 3.56
N LEU A 234 11.94 14.68 2.43
CA LEU A 234 10.48 14.69 2.25
C LEU A 234 10.09 14.10 0.89
N ARG A 235 9.08 13.24 0.88
CA ARG A 235 8.46 12.70 -0.34
C ARG A 235 6.97 13.02 -0.35
N ILE A 236 6.50 13.56 -1.48
CA ILE A 236 5.10 13.90 -1.71
C ILE A 236 4.67 13.23 -3.01
N GLY A 237 3.66 12.37 -2.93
CA GLY A 237 3.08 11.69 -4.08
C GLY A 237 1.61 12.03 -4.24
N LEU A 238 1.19 12.13 -5.50
CA LEU A 238 -0.21 12.27 -5.91
C LEU A 238 -0.52 11.21 -6.97
N LEU A 239 -1.66 10.54 -6.83
CA LEU A 239 -2.15 9.57 -7.81
C LEU A 239 -3.62 9.81 -8.09
N HIS A 240 -3.97 9.95 -9.35
CA HIS A 240 -5.35 10.00 -9.82
C HIS A 240 -5.63 8.75 -10.64
N SER A 241 -6.66 7.98 -10.26
CA SER A 241 -7.13 6.85 -11.05
C SER A 241 -8.58 7.04 -11.48
N LYS A 242 -8.93 6.48 -12.63
CA LYS A 242 -10.30 6.37 -13.13
C LYS A 242 -10.54 4.93 -13.53
N THR A 243 -11.62 4.35 -13.02
CA THR A 243 -12.10 3.02 -13.39
C THR A 243 -13.39 3.17 -14.15
N ASN A 244 -13.43 2.60 -15.36
CA ASN A 244 -14.63 2.46 -16.18
C ASN A 244 -15.03 0.99 -16.23
N TYR A 245 -16.22 0.69 -15.74
CA TYR A 245 -16.90 -0.57 -15.96
C TYR A 245 -17.76 -0.39 -17.21
N GLU A 246 -17.34 -1.00 -18.32
CA GLU A 246 -17.94 -0.82 -19.65
C GLU A 246 -19.46 -1.14 -19.72
N HIS A 247 -20.02 -1.71 -18.65
CA HIS A 247 -21.41 -2.07 -18.47
C HIS A 247 -22.03 -1.22 -17.35
N ASN A 248 -23.17 -0.59 -17.62
CA ASN A 248 -23.91 0.31 -16.70
C ASN A 248 -24.45 -0.35 -15.41
N ASP A 249 -24.01 -1.57 -15.06
CA ASP A 249 -24.41 -2.27 -13.85
C ASP A 249 -23.62 -1.81 -12.62
N LEU A 250 -22.36 -1.46 -12.83
CA LEU A 250 -21.45 -0.98 -11.81
C LEU A 250 -21.19 0.50 -12.03
N SER A 251 -21.02 1.25 -10.94
CA SER A 251 -20.69 2.67 -11.05
C SER A 251 -19.22 2.86 -11.38
N ASP A 252 -18.94 3.69 -12.38
CA ASP A 252 -17.61 4.21 -12.65
C ASP A 252 -17.22 5.17 -11.56
N TYR A 253 -15.94 5.22 -11.24
CA TYR A 253 -15.44 6.15 -10.24
C TYR A 253 -14.02 6.60 -10.51
N ALA A 254 -13.68 7.73 -9.93
CA ALA A 254 -12.33 8.24 -9.87
C ALA A 254 -11.83 8.25 -8.41
N VAL A 255 -10.54 8.00 -8.20
CA VAL A 255 -9.89 8.05 -6.89
C VAL A 255 -8.72 9.03 -6.95
N ASN A 256 -8.57 9.83 -5.89
CA ASN A 256 -7.44 10.72 -5.70
C ASN A 256 -6.73 10.34 -4.41
N ASP A 257 -5.45 9.98 -4.53
CA ASP A 257 -4.58 9.62 -3.44
C ASP A 257 -3.51 10.69 -3.23
N LEU A 258 -3.28 11.03 -1.95
CA LEU A 258 -2.19 11.87 -1.49
C LEU A 258 -1.38 11.07 -0.47
N ASN A 259 -0.06 11.08 -0.64
CA ASN A 259 0.88 10.44 0.28
C ASN A 259 2.02 11.39 0.58
N ILE A 260 2.27 11.62 1.86
CA ILE A 260 3.36 12.47 2.32
C ILE A 260 4.20 11.65 3.30
N THR A 261 5.49 11.54 3.05
CA THR A 261 6.43 10.84 3.94
C THR A 261 7.60 11.75 4.27
N ALA A 262 7.86 11.94 5.55
CA ALA A 262 9.01 12.69 6.05
C ALA A 262 9.97 11.75 6.77
N TYR A 263 11.27 11.95 6.56
CA TYR A 263 12.36 11.16 7.09
C TYR A 263 13.28 12.06 7.90
N PHE A 264 13.53 11.66 9.14
CA PHE A 264 14.37 12.40 10.08
C PHE A 264 15.49 11.48 10.57
N PRO A 265 16.75 11.76 10.19
CA PRO A 265 17.87 10.98 10.70
C PRO A 265 18.11 11.36 12.17
N PHE A 266 18.47 10.37 12.99
CA PHE A 266 18.95 10.60 14.35
C PHE A 266 20.09 9.62 14.64
N PHE A 267 21.20 10.13 15.18
CA PHE A 267 22.47 9.38 15.20
C PHE A 267 22.89 8.91 13.79
N GLU A 268 23.93 8.09 13.68
CA GLU A 268 24.48 7.69 12.38
C GLU A 268 23.65 6.60 11.67
N THR A 269 22.94 5.75 12.42
CA THR A 269 22.34 4.53 11.89
C THR A 269 20.82 4.45 12.07
N HIS A 270 20.18 5.54 12.51
CA HIS A 270 18.77 5.49 12.83
C HIS A 270 17.96 6.57 12.10
N THR A 271 16.73 6.20 11.72
CA THR A 271 15.83 7.06 10.94
C THR A 271 14.42 6.98 11.50
N LEU A 272 13.77 8.14 11.66
CA LEU A 272 12.38 8.25 12.09
C LEU A 272 11.54 8.68 10.89
N LEU A 273 10.52 7.89 10.58
CA LEU A 273 9.63 8.09 9.45
C LEU A 273 8.24 8.47 9.95
N PHE A 274 7.68 9.52 9.38
CA PHE A 274 6.27 9.87 9.50
C PHE A 274 5.62 9.79 8.13
N ASN A 275 4.53 9.05 8.01
CA ASN A 275 3.72 8.99 6.79
C ASN A 275 2.28 9.42 7.08
N ALA A 276 1.72 10.20 6.16
CA ALA A 276 0.33 10.59 6.13
C ALA A 276 -0.25 10.29 4.75
N PHE A 277 -1.29 9.47 4.72
CA PHE A 277 -1.99 9.03 3.53
C PHE A 277 -3.47 9.45 3.60
N GLN A 278 -3.99 9.95 2.48
CA GLN A 278 -5.42 10.21 2.29
C GLN A 278 -5.85 9.74 0.90
N SER A 279 -7.04 9.15 0.84
CA SER A 279 -7.68 8.75 -0.40
C SER A 279 -9.13 9.18 -0.42
N ARG A 280 -9.61 9.65 -1.57
CA ARG A 280 -11.02 10.02 -1.79
C ARG A 280 -11.48 9.54 -3.14
N SER A 281 -12.65 8.93 -3.17
CA SER A 281 -13.30 8.50 -4.40
C SER A 281 -14.60 9.25 -4.67
N ASN A 282 -14.93 9.42 -5.95
CA ASN A 282 -16.19 9.99 -6.40
C ASN A 282 -16.73 9.20 -7.59
N ILE A 283 -18.04 9.04 -7.65
CA ILE A 283 -18.72 8.41 -8.81
C ILE A 283 -18.63 9.34 -10.01
N THR A 284 -18.24 8.78 -11.16
CA THR A 284 -18.16 9.50 -12.44
C THR A 284 -19.31 9.11 -13.37
N ALA A 285 -19.83 7.89 -13.27
CA ALA A 285 -21.04 7.44 -13.93
C ALA A 285 -21.81 6.49 -13.00
N ASN A 286 -23.14 6.67 -12.93
CA ASN A 286 -23.97 5.87 -12.04
C ASN A 286 -24.24 4.48 -12.63
N GLY A 287 -24.06 3.45 -11.80
CA GLY A 287 -24.54 2.10 -12.05
C GLY A 287 -25.90 1.84 -11.40
N LEU A 288 -26.23 0.57 -11.18
CA LEU A 288 -27.50 0.18 -10.56
C LEU A 288 -27.54 0.50 -9.06
N VAL A 289 -28.54 1.27 -8.64
CA VAL A 289 -28.77 1.62 -7.22
C VAL A 289 -30.13 1.18 -6.69
N ASP A 290 -30.93 0.53 -7.53
CA ASP A 290 -32.18 -0.14 -7.11
C ASP A 290 -31.87 -1.54 -6.57
N GLU A 291 -32.30 -1.84 -5.35
CA GLU A 291 -31.97 -3.11 -4.69
C GLU A 291 -32.52 -4.31 -5.45
N THR A 292 -33.73 -4.21 -6.01
CA THR A 292 -34.36 -5.32 -6.73
C THR A 292 -33.59 -5.61 -8.01
N ALA A 293 -33.21 -4.58 -8.77
CA ALA A 293 -32.37 -4.71 -9.96
C ALA A 293 -30.98 -5.29 -9.64
N VAL A 294 -30.34 -4.84 -8.55
CA VAL A 294 -29.06 -5.38 -8.09
C VAL A 294 -29.23 -6.85 -7.68
N ARG A 295 -30.28 -7.21 -6.95
CA ARG A 295 -30.55 -8.60 -6.56
C ARG A 295 -30.78 -9.52 -7.77
N ASN A 296 -31.52 -9.05 -8.78
CA ASN A 296 -31.74 -9.81 -10.01
C ASN A 296 -30.45 -10.07 -10.81
N LYS A 297 -29.41 -9.24 -10.65
CA LYS A 297 -28.13 -9.41 -11.35
C LYS A 297 -27.02 -10.05 -10.52
N PHE A 298 -27.05 -9.86 -9.20
CA PHE A 298 -25.96 -10.28 -8.32
C PHE A 298 -26.39 -11.30 -7.26
N GLY A 299 -27.63 -11.77 -7.31
CA GLY A 299 -28.20 -12.78 -6.42
C GLY A 299 -27.54 -14.16 -6.55
N LEU A 300 -27.87 -15.02 -5.58
CA LEU A 300 -27.39 -16.38 -5.42
C LEU A 300 -28.48 -17.43 -5.63
N GLY A 301 -29.74 -17.03 -5.87
CA GLY A 301 -30.83 -17.97 -6.14
C GLY A 301 -31.04 -19.00 -5.03
N CYS A 302 -31.04 -18.54 -3.78
CA CYS A 302 -30.94 -19.37 -2.58
C CYS A 302 -32.08 -20.37 -2.31
N ASP A 303 -33.19 -20.31 -3.06
CA ASP A 303 -34.37 -21.13 -2.78
C ASP A 303 -34.15 -22.63 -2.97
N LEU A 304 -33.12 -23.00 -3.72
CA LEU A 304 -32.73 -24.40 -3.98
C LEU A 304 -31.49 -24.85 -3.19
N GLU A 305 -30.91 -23.96 -2.37
CA GLU A 305 -29.69 -24.22 -1.62
C GLU A 305 -30.00 -24.98 -0.31
N LYS A 306 -29.18 -25.99 -0.01
CA LYS A 306 -29.33 -26.84 1.18
C LYS A 306 -29.28 -26.00 2.47
N GLU A 307 -28.34 -25.08 2.54
CA GLU A 307 -28.17 -24.14 3.66
C GLU A 307 -28.86 -22.80 3.33
N THR A 308 -30.18 -22.84 3.09
CA THR A 308 -30.95 -21.68 2.61
C THR A 308 -30.74 -20.42 3.46
N ALA A 309 -30.67 -20.56 4.79
CA ALA A 309 -30.47 -19.43 5.70
C ALA A 309 -29.07 -18.81 5.55
N ALA A 310 -28.03 -19.64 5.44
CA ALA A 310 -26.66 -19.18 5.22
C ALA A 310 -26.51 -18.50 3.86
N CYS A 311 -27.10 -19.10 2.81
CA CYS A 311 -27.13 -18.50 1.48
C CYS A 311 -27.78 -17.11 1.49
N ARG A 312 -28.97 -16.96 2.11
CA ARG A 312 -29.69 -15.67 2.17
C ARG A 312 -28.91 -14.59 2.92
N LYS A 313 -28.18 -14.97 3.98
CA LYS A 313 -27.29 -14.06 4.72
C LYS A 313 -26.15 -13.58 3.81
N THR A 314 -25.50 -14.49 3.10
CA THR A 314 -24.40 -14.20 2.16
C THR A 314 -24.87 -13.38 0.97
N GLU A 315 -26.02 -13.71 0.39
CA GLU A 315 -26.64 -12.94 -0.68
C GLU A 315 -26.91 -11.50 -0.20
N THR A 316 -27.55 -11.33 0.96
CA THR A 316 -27.85 -9.99 1.50
C THR A 316 -26.58 -9.17 1.70
N ARG A 317 -25.52 -9.78 2.24
CA ARG A 317 -24.20 -9.14 2.40
C ARG A 317 -23.62 -8.67 1.05
N ARG A 318 -23.65 -9.56 0.06
CA ARG A 318 -23.19 -9.28 -1.31
C ARG A 318 -24.00 -8.19 -2.00
N ILE A 319 -25.33 -8.22 -1.93
CA ILE A 319 -26.19 -7.17 -2.49
C ILE A 319 -25.87 -5.83 -1.81
N ASN A 320 -25.73 -5.80 -0.49
CA ASN A 320 -25.35 -4.59 0.24
C ASN A 320 -23.96 -4.07 -0.18
N TYR A 321 -22.98 -4.94 -0.39
CA TYR A 321 -21.66 -4.57 -0.90
C TYR A 321 -21.77 -3.82 -2.24
N TRP A 322 -22.46 -4.41 -3.22
CA TRP A 322 -22.58 -3.82 -4.55
C TRP A 322 -23.44 -2.57 -4.57
N LEU A 323 -24.56 -2.59 -3.86
CA LEU A 323 -25.44 -1.43 -3.71
C LEU A 323 -24.68 -0.23 -3.13
N LYS A 324 -23.94 -0.43 -2.03
CA LYS A 324 -23.17 0.65 -1.41
C LYS A 324 -21.98 1.09 -2.26
N ARG A 325 -21.33 0.18 -2.96
CA ARG A 325 -20.27 0.53 -3.91
C ARG A 325 -20.81 1.39 -5.05
N ASN A 326 -21.99 1.06 -5.59
CA ASN A 326 -22.62 1.85 -6.64
C ASN A 326 -23.15 3.20 -6.13
N GLN A 327 -23.52 3.31 -4.86
CA GLN A 327 -24.00 4.57 -4.26
C GLN A 327 -22.87 5.50 -3.82
N SER A 328 -21.71 4.97 -3.45
CA SER A 328 -20.68 5.75 -2.75
C SER A 328 -19.26 5.49 -3.22
N SER A 329 -19.05 4.76 -4.32
CA SER A 329 -17.72 4.41 -4.88
C SER A 329 -16.79 3.72 -3.85
N LYS A 330 -15.50 3.62 -4.16
CA LYS A 330 -14.49 3.02 -3.28
C LYS A 330 -13.15 3.75 -3.43
N ALA A 331 -12.69 4.37 -2.34
CA ALA A 331 -11.33 4.89 -2.22
C ALA A 331 -10.32 3.76 -2.05
N THR A 332 -9.03 4.10 -2.11
CA THR A 332 -7.96 3.16 -1.80
C THR A 332 -8.16 2.59 -0.40
N ALA A 333 -8.40 1.28 -0.35
CA ALA A 333 -8.71 0.56 0.88
C ALA A 333 -7.50 0.47 1.81
N LEU A 334 -7.76 0.24 3.09
CA LEU A 334 -6.74 -0.03 4.10
C LEU A 334 -6.66 -1.54 4.40
N GLY A 335 -5.46 -1.98 4.79
CA GLY A 335 -5.13 -3.39 5.00
C GLY A 335 -4.30 -3.96 3.86
N GLY A 336 -3.42 -4.91 4.18
CA GLY A 336 -2.45 -5.52 3.27
C GLY A 336 -1.03 -4.99 3.44
N LEU A 337 -0.21 -5.12 2.39
CA LEU A 337 1.25 -4.93 2.49
C LEU A 337 1.68 -3.47 2.67
N ASN A 338 0.89 -2.52 2.15
CA ASN A 338 1.30 -1.12 2.09
C ASN A 338 0.96 -0.30 3.33
N ARG A 339 -0.18 -0.59 3.98
CA ARG A 339 -0.73 0.24 5.06
C ARG A 339 -1.74 -0.55 5.88
N MET A 340 -1.75 -0.33 7.19
CA MET A 340 -2.54 -1.12 8.15
C MET A 340 -2.17 -2.61 8.06
N ARG A 341 -0.87 -2.92 8.20
CA ARG A 341 -0.21 -4.18 7.86
C ARG A 341 -0.64 -5.39 8.69
N ALA A 342 -1.31 -5.18 9.82
CA ALA A 342 -1.89 -6.27 10.60
C ALA A 342 -3.22 -6.81 10.02
N TYR A 343 -3.78 -6.11 9.04
CA TYR A 343 -5.10 -6.41 8.49
C TYR A 343 -4.98 -6.97 7.07
N SER A 344 -5.91 -7.86 6.69
CA SER A 344 -5.91 -8.45 5.34
C SER A 344 -6.04 -7.39 4.24
N GLN A 345 -5.61 -7.74 3.03
CA GLN A 345 -5.73 -6.86 1.86
C GLN A 345 -7.17 -6.37 1.69
N GLY A 346 -7.36 -5.05 1.63
CA GLY A 346 -8.67 -4.43 1.41
C GLY A 346 -9.66 -4.58 2.56
N ARG A 347 -9.18 -4.86 3.79
CA ARG A 347 -9.99 -5.10 4.98
C ARG A 347 -10.99 -3.99 5.31
N PHE A 348 -10.58 -2.73 5.15
CA PHE A 348 -11.42 -1.57 5.40
C PHE A 348 -11.52 -0.72 4.14
N TYR A 349 -12.73 -0.47 3.68
CA TYR A 349 -12.99 0.39 2.52
C TYR A 349 -14.26 1.21 2.71
N ALA A 350 -14.26 2.40 2.09
CA ALA A 350 -15.38 3.33 2.01
C ALA A 350 -15.10 4.35 0.89
N ALA A 351 -15.86 5.44 0.80
CA ALA A 351 -15.61 6.52 -0.16
C ALA A 351 -14.37 7.38 0.17
N ASN A 352 -13.90 7.32 1.41
CA ASN A 352 -12.70 8.01 1.88
C ASN A 352 -11.89 7.08 2.78
N SER A 353 -10.56 7.22 2.74
CA SER A 353 -9.66 6.58 3.69
C SER A 353 -8.55 7.53 4.15
N SER A 354 -8.03 7.28 5.35
CA SER A 354 -6.86 7.96 5.89
C SER A 354 -6.01 6.98 6.69
N ASN A 355 -4.70 7.13 6.60
CA ASN A 355 -3.76 6.36 7.39
C ASN A 355 -2.57 7.23 7.80
N TYR A 356 -2.06 7.00 9.00
CA TYR A 356 -0.88 7.65 9.54
C TYR A 356 0.05 6.58 10.09
N VAL A 357 1.34 6.70 9.79
CA VAL A 357 2.35 5.75 10.23
C VAL A 357 3.51 6.49 10.88
N LEU A 358 3.95 5.95 12.01
CA LEU A 358 5.21 6.26 12.65
C LEU A 358 6.09 5.01 12.54
N GLU A 359 7.24 5.10 11.90
CA GLU A 359 8.18 3.99 11.76
C GLU A 359 9.58 4.42 12.21
N TYR A 360 10.12 3.72 13.20
CA TYR A 360 11.52 3.83 13.63
C TYR A 360 12.34 2.79 12.87
N ARG A 361 13.51 3.16 12.37
CA ARG A 361 14.41 2.30 11.61
C ARG A 361 15.81 2.29 12.20
N LEU A 362 16.42 1.11 12.21
CA LEU A 362 17.79 0.87 12.65
C LEU A 362 18.57 0.13 11.55
N ASN A 363 19.56 0.81 10.97
CA ASN A 363 20.47 0.27 9.96
C ASN A 363 21.66 -0.41 10.64
N TYR A 364 21.80 -1.73 10.49
CA TYR A 364 22.91 -2.48 11.10
C TYR A 364 24.17 -2.48 10.25
N SER A 365 23.99 -2.45 8.93
CA SER A 365 25.07 -2.62 7.98
C SER A 365 24.67 -2.05 6.64
N GLU A 366 25.49 -1.13 6.16
CA GLU A 366 25.51 -0.63 4.79
C GLU A 366 26.66 -1.24 3.95
N LYS A 367 27.36 -2.23 4.53
CA LYS A 367 28.46 -2.93 3.87
C LYS A 367 27.95 -3.71 2.66
N ARG A 368 28.55 -3.42 1.51
CA ARG A 368 28.38 -4.19 0.27
C ARG A 368 28.91 -5.62 0.48
N THR A 369 28.02 -6.60 0.49
CA THR A 369 28.39 -8.01 0.58
C THR A 369 27.79 -8.79 -0.59
N PRO A 370 28.61 -9.38 -1.47
CA PRO A 370 28.13 -10.28 -2.50
C PRO A 370 27.40 -11.47 -1.90
N MET A 371 26.30 -11.87 -2.53
CA MET A 371 25.53 -13.06 -2.20
C MET A 371 25.28 -13.83 -3.50
N ASN A 372 25.51 -15.14 -3.47
CA ASN A 372 25.31 -16.00 -4.63
C ASN A 372 24.76 -17.36 -4.18
N TRP A 373 23.50 -17.37 -3.75
CA TRP A 373 22.76 -18.60 -3.50
C TRP A 373 21.86 -18.91 -4.69
N ILE A 374 21.57 -20.19 -4.90
CA ILE A 374 20.73 -20.65 -6.02
C ILE A 374 19.39 -19.90 -6.05
N VAL A 375 18.78 -19.71 -4.87
CA VAL A 375 17.47 -19.06 -4.72
C VAL A 375 17.55 -17.56 -4.42
N LEU A 376 18.72 -17.02 -4.11
CA LEU A 376 18.91 -15.62 -3.72
C LEU A 376 20.32 -15.14 -4.04
N GLY A 377 20.46 -14.10 -4.87
CA GLY A 377 21.77 -13.54 -5.18
C GLY A 377 21.74 -12.07 -5.55
N GLY A 378 22.93 -11.47 -5.59
CA GLY A 378 23.16 -10.05 -5.87
C GLY A 378 24.10 -9.40 -4.85
N ILE A 379 24.10 -8.07 -4.81
CA ILE A 379 24.88 -7.30 -3.83
C ILE A 379 23.95 -6.79 -2.74
N ARG A 380 24.09 -7.35 -1.54
CA ARG A 380 23.37 -6.84 -0.37
C ARG A 380 24.04 -5.55 0.08
N THR A 381 23.26 -4.48 0.14
CA THR A 381 23.70 -3.15 0.60
C THR A 381 23.20 -2.86 1.99
N VAL A 382 21.92 -3.11 2.29
CA VAL A 382 21.32 -2.72 3.57
C VAL A 382 20.77 -3.92 4.33
N LEU A 383 20.98 -3.92 5.64
CA LEU A 383 20.20 -4.71 6.61
C LEU A 383 19.63 -3.79 7.67
N GLN A 384 18.30 -3.79 7.82
CA GLN A 384 17.58 -2.88 8.69
C GLN A 384 16.51 -3.62 9.49
N THR A 385 16.31 -3.21 10.74
CA THR A 385 15.07 -3.50 11.49
C THR A 385 14.24 -2.23 11.59
N SER A 386 12.93 -2.38 11.53
CA SER A 386 11.97 -1.30 11.71
C SER A 386 10.95 -1.68 12.78
N PHE A 387 10.49 -0.68 13.53
CA PHE A 387 9.37 -0.78 14.46
C PHE A 387 8.34 0.24 14.02
N PHE A 388 7.10 -0.18 13.82
CA PHE A 388 6.08 0.70 13.29
C PHE A 388 4.81 0.68 14.14
N TYR A 389 4.15 1.83 14.17
CA TYR A 389 2.80 2.02 14.65
C TYR A 389 1.99 2.74 13.57
N GLU A 390 0.80 2.22 13.31
CA GLU A 390 -0.08 2.68 12.25
C GLU A 390 -1.46 2.93 12.85
N THR A 391 -2.13 3.96 12.36
CA THR A 391 -3.55 4.18 12.67
C THR A 391 -4.27 4.61 11.41
N GLY A 392 -5.49 4.12 11.21
CA GLY A 392 -6.22 4.36 9.98
C GLY A 392 -7.72 4.22 10.15
N SER A 393 -8.44 4.82 9.21
CA SER A 393 -9.90 4.76 9.17
C SER A 393 -10.44 4.96 7.76
N VAL A 394 -11.66 4.51 7.56
CA VAL A 394 -12.43 4.67 6.33
C VAL A 394 -13.83 5.18 6.66
N SER A 395 -14.38 6.06 5.82
CA SER A 395 -15.76 6.52 5.98
C SER A 395 -16.35 7.03 4.67
N ASP A 396 -17.66 6.88 4.52
CA ASP A 396 -18.42 7.54 3.43
C ASP A 396 -18.61 9.04 3.71
N ASP A 397 -18.68 9.41 4.99
CA ASP A 397 -18.79 10.80 5.44
C ASP A 397 -17.42 11.28 5.95
N ILE A 398 -16.83 12.23 5.24
CA ILE A 398 -15.51 12.78 5.57
C ILE A 398 -15.45 13.37 6.99
N SER A 399 -16.57 13.88 7.53
CA SER A 399 -16.62 14.44 8.88
C SER A 399 -16.46 13.37 9.97
N ARG A 400 -16.63 12.09 9.62
CA ARG A 400 -16.48 10.94 10.52
C ARG A 400 -15.15 10.22 10.37
N LEU A 401 -14.37 10.54 9.33
CA LEU A 401 -13.14 9.82 8.97
C LEU A 401 -12.14 9.71 10.14
N HIS A 402 -12.04 10.73 10.98
CA HIS A 402 -11.11 10.72 12.12
C HIS A 402 -11.80 10.51 13.49
N LYS A 403 -13.09 10.17 13.53
CA LYS A 403 -13.82 9.96 14.79
C LYS A 403 -13.52 8.60 15.43
N LYS A 404 -13.34 7.57 14.60
CA LYS A 404 -12.97 6.22 15.02
C LYS A 404 -11.88 5.71 14.11
N MET A 405 -10.76 5.32 14.68
CA MET A 405 -9.60 4.80 13.95
C MET A 405 -9.21 3.46 14.55
N LYS A 406 -8.74 2.55 13.70
CA LYS A 406 -8.11 1.28 14.08
C LYS A 406 -6.61 1.47 14.08
N SER A 407 -5.90 0.63 14.84
CA SER A 407 -4.45 0.71 14.94
C SER A 407 -3.80 -0.64 14.74
N SER A 408 -2.57 -0.61 14.23
CA SER A 408 -1.69 -1.77 14.14
C SER A 408 -0.27 -1.39 14.52
N PHE A 409 0.49 -2.33 15.05
CA PHE A 409 1.92 -2.13 15.33
C PHE A 409 2.70 -3.39 15.02
N GLY A 410 3.99 -3.27 14.79
CA GLY A 410 4.79 -4.43 14.45
C GLY A 410 6.28 -4.15 14.35
N VAL A 411 6.99 -5.21 14.00
CA VAL A 411 8.42 -5.21 13.71
C VAL A 411 8.63 -5.70 12.28
N GLY A 412 9.55 -5.07 11.57
CA GLY A 412 9.91 -5.41 10.20
C GLY A 412 11.41 -5.63 10.05
N PHE A 413 11.80 -6.60 9.24
CA PHE A 413 13.17 -6.86 8.85
C PHE A 413 13.30 -6.62 7.35
N ARG A 414 14.28 -5.81 6.97
CA ARG A 414 14.46 -5.37 5.59
C ARG A 414 15.89 -5.64 5.13
N ALA A 415 16.03 -6.20 3.94
CA ALA A 415 17.29 -6.31 3.22
C ALA A 415 17.15 -5.67 1.85
N ILE A 416 18.16 -4.90 1.43
CA ILE A 416 18.24 -4.37 0.06
C ILE A 416 19.32 -5.16 -0.65
N ILE A 417 18.94 -5.87 -1.72
CA ILE A 417 19.86 -6.68 -2.53
C ILE A 417 19.63 -6.29 -3.98
N SER A 418 20.66 -5.68 -4.59
CA SER A 418 20.64 -5.33 -6.01
C SER A 418 19.40 -4.50 -6.41
N GLY A 419 19.08 -3.45 -5.64
CA GLY A 419 17.90 -2.59 -5.87
C GLY A 419 16.55 -3.15 -5.39
N LEU A 420 16.44 -4.45 -5.12
CA LEU A 420 15.20 -5.05 -4.59
C LEU A 420 15.14 -4.94 -3.06
N ILE A 421 13.99 -4.50 -2.56
CA ILE A 421 13.70 -4.37 -1.13
C ILE A 421 12.94 -5.61 -0.67
N TYR A 422 13.64 -6.51 0.01
CA TYR A 422 13.07 -7.69 0.64
C TYR A 422 12.64 -7.32 2.05
N ARG A 423 11.36 -7.54 2.37
CA ARG A 423 10.80 -7.18 3.68
C ARG A 423 9.97 -8.29 4.26
N PHE A 424 10.23 -8.59 5.53
CA PHE A 424 9.42 -9.46 6.37
C PHE A 424 8.88 -8.68 7.55
N ASP A 425 7.56 -8.54 7.67
CA ASP A 425 6.90 -7.84 8.76
C ASP A 425 6.09 -8.82 9.63
N LEU A 426 6.13 -8.62 10.95
CA LEU A 426 5.24 -9.21 11.93
C LEU A 426 4.41 -8.10 12.56
N ALA A 427 3.15 -8.00 12.14
CA ALA A 427 2.22 -6.97 12.60
C ALA A 427 1.14 -7.56 13.52
N LYS A 428 0.68 -6.78 14.50
CA LYS A 428 -0.45 -7.10 15.38
C LYS A 428 -1.49 -5.99 15.33
N GLY A 429 -2.75 -6.39 15.26
CA GLY A 429 -3.93 -5.51 15.32
C GLY A 429 -5.11 -6.28 15.90
N ASP A 430 -6.31 -5.70 15.79
CA ASP A 430 -7.53 -6.31 16.35
C ASP A 430 -7.89 -7.67 15.72
N ASP A 431 -7.51 -7.90 14.46
CA ASP A 431 -7.80 -9.15 13.74
C ASP A 431 -6.79 -10.28 14.08
N GLY A 432 -5.74 -9.97 14.83
CA GLY A 432 -4.69 -10.90 15.26
C GLY A 432 -3.28 -10.49 14.84
N ILE A 433 -2.41 -11.49 14.65
CA ILE A 433 -1.04 -11.33 14.16
C ILE A 433 -1.00 -11.68 12.67
N ALA A 434 -0.32 -10.85 11.87
CA ALA A 434 -0.15 -11.04 10.44
C ALA A 434 1.35 -11.05 10.08
N PRO A 435 1.93 -12.22 9.76
CA PRO A 435 3.23 -12.30 9.11
C PRO A 435 3.10 -11.99 7.62
N THR A 436 3.96 -11.12 7.08
CA THR A 436 3.98 -10.80 5.64
C THR A 436 5.40 -10.79 5.09
N LEU A 437 5.58 -11.39 3.92
CA LEU A 437 6.82 -11.36 3.15
C LEU A 437 6.51 -10.72 1.79
N PHE A 438 7.25 -9.68 1.42
CA PHE A 438 7.02 -8.97 0.16
C PHE A 438 8.30 -8.32 -0.38
N ILE A 439 8.27 -8.04 -1.69
CA ILE A 439 9.34 -7.35 -2.43
C ILE A 439 8.77 -6.01 -2.91
N ASN A 440 8.92 -4.96 -2.10
CA ASN A 440 8.60 -3.58 -2.46
C ASN A 440 8.96 -2.62 -1.31
N TYR A 441 8.95 -1.32 -1.59
CA TYR A 441 8.88 -0.29 -0.56
C TYR A 441 7.42 -0.11 -0.08
N PRO A 442 7.11 -0.26 1.22
CA PRO A 442 5.76 -0.02 1.73
C PRO A 442 5.44 1.48 1.75
N LEU A 443 4.16 1.83 1.90
CA LEU A 443 3.69 3.22 1.95
C LEU A 443 3.89 4.02 0.64
N SER A 444 4.17 3.35 -0.48
CA SER A 444 4.23 3.99 -1.81
C SER A 444 2.83 4.26 -2.41
N LEU A 445 2.80 5.04 -3.49
CA LEU A 445 1.61 5.24 -4.32
C LEU A 445 1.80 4.54 -5.68
N GLY A 446 1.29 3.31 -5.78
CA GLY A 446 1.50 2.50 -6.98
C GLY A 446 2.99 2.21 -7.18
N THR A 447 3.52 2.51 -8.37
CA THR A 447 4.95 2.38 -8.68
C THR A 447 5.73 3.70 -8.58
N LEU A 448 5.10 4.78 -8.08
CA LEU A 448 5.83 6.01 -7.76
C LEU A 448 6.71 5.77 -6.53
N GLY A 449 8.00 6.10 -6.65
CA GLY A 449 8.96 5.90 -5.57
C GLY A 449 9.36 4.46 -5.28
N SER A 450 9.14 3.54 -6.24
CA SER A 450 9.54 2.13 -6.19
C SER A 450 10.53 1.77 -7.27
#